data_AF-A0AAW2LKL3-F1
#
_entry.id   AF-A0AAW2LKL3-F1
#
_cell.length_a   1.000
_cell.length_b   1.000
_cell.length_c   1.000
_cell.angle_alpha   90.00
_cell.angle_beta   90.00
_cell.angle_gamma   90.00
#
_symmetry.space_group_name_H-M   'P 1'
#
loop_
_entity.id
_entity.type
_entity.pdbx_description
1 polymer ?
#
loop_
_entity_poly.entity_id
_entity_poly.type
_entity_poly.pdbx_seq_one_letter_code
_entity_poly.pdbx_strand_id
1 'polypeptide(L)'
;MELYNRTSPRTVTYVRRPRALRHPSISSIERYIPIIELVYVGGHPVRPAFAPLVRRIFAKHGDIASKVPFMRHPEITAVLLEVICDVVKKIVQNDFHTVLADLDDMMVLAPVAQMGQIDISWLEKRLEELYEIRNLIVKAAAKDFDAKNKMMMMAKKRFKAVQRSLLDGEF
;
A
#
# COMPACT_ATOMS: atom_id res chain seq x y z
N MET A 1 -9.57 5.57 82.84
CA MET A 1 -9.85 5.37 81.39
C MET A 1 -8.71 4.56 80.82
N GLU A 2 -8.83 3.24 80.78
CA GLU A 2 -7.93 2.38 79.99
C GLU A 2 -8.83 1.43 79.21
N LEU A 3 -8.98 1.69 77.91
CA LEU A 3 -9.66 0.79 76.99
C LEU A 3 -8.60 0.05 76.18
N TYR A 4 -8.57 -1.25 76.47
CA TYR A 4 -7.96 -2.33 75.70
C TYR A 4 -8.15 -2.12 74.19
N ASN A 5 -7.07 -2.18 73.41
CA ASN A 5 -7.18 -2.45 71.98
C ASN A 5 -6.01 -3.31 71.52
N ARG A 6 -6.25 -4.62 71.44
CA ARG A 6 -5.37 -5.59 70.77
C ARG A 6 -5.58 -5.43 69.27
N THR A 7 -4.62 -4.80 68.57
CA THR A 7 -4.56 -4.85 67.11
C THR A 7 -3.63 -5.99 66.67
N SER A 8 -4.25 -7.03 66.12
CA SER A 8 -3.58 -8.15 65.47
C SER A 8 -2.78 -7.66 64.24
N PRO A 9 -1.55 -8.16 63.99
CA PRO A 9 -0.81 -7.81 62.79
C PRO A 9 -1.53 -8.41 61.56
N ARG A 10 -2.05 -7.53 60.68
CA ARG A 10 -2.54 -7.92 59.36
C ARG A 10 -1.37 -8.44 58.54
N THR A 11 -1.28 -9.75 58.36
CA THR A 11 -0.41 -10.36 57.36
C THR A 11 -0.86 -9.91 55.97
N VAL A 12 -0.12 -8.98 55.36
CA VAL A 12 -0.29 -8.65 53.94
C VAL A 12 0.29 -9.81 53.14
N THR A 13 -0.57 -10.76 52.77
CA THR A 13 -0.19 -11.79 51.80
C THR A 13 -0.07 -11.11 50.44
N TYR A 14 1.16 -10.96 49.96
CA TYR A 14 1.41 -10.70 48.54
C TYR A 14 0.84 -11.88 47.76
N VAL A 15 -0.40 -11.73 47.29
CA VAL A 15 -0.97 -12.66 46.32
C VAL A 15 -0.13 -12.48 45.06
N ARG A 16 0.82 -13.40 44.84
CA ARG A 16 1.53 -13.49 43.56
C ARG A 16 0.47 -13.55 42.48
N ARG A 17 0.44 -12.55 41.59
CA ARG A 17 -0.47 -12.56 40.45
C ARG A 17 -0.34 -13.90 39.73
N PRO A 18 -1.46 -14.59 39.47
CA PRO A 18 -1.47 -15.82 38.69
C PRO A 18 -0.65 -15.63 37.43
N ARG A 19 0.14 -16.64 37.05
CA ARG A 19 1.02 -16.58 35.87
C ARG A 19 0.25 -16.22 34.59
N ALA A 20 -1.05 -16.48 34.55
CA ALA A 20 -1.99 -16.13 33.48
C ALA A 20 -2.34 -14.63 33.36
N LEU A 21 -2.07 -13.80 34.38
CA LEU A 21 -2.36 -12.36 34.40
C LEU A 21 -1.10 -11.49 34.25
N ARG A 22 0.04 -12.10 33.91
CA ARG A 22 1.20 -11.33 33.45
C ARG A 22 0.96 -10.96 31.99
N HIS A 23 0.78 -9.67 31.72
CA HIS A 23 0.92 -9.18 30.35
C HIS A 23 2.28 -9.66 29.81
N PRO A 24 2.34 -10.18 28.58
CA PRO A 24 3.63 -10.53 27.98
C PRO A 24 4.54 -9.30 28.05
N SER A 25 5.80 -9.49 28.46
CA SER A 25 6.79 -8.42 28.36
C SER A 25 6.88 -7.99 26.90
N ILE A 26 7.19 -6.73 26.63
CA ILE A 26 7.41 -6.23 25.27
C ILE A 26 8.44 -7.13 24.53
N SER A 27 9.45 -7.64 25.25
CA SER A 27 10.44 -8.62 24.75
C SER A 27 9.90 -10.03 24.42
N SER A 28 8.69 -10.37 24.88
CA SER A 28 7.97 -11.59 24.49
C SER A 28 7.08 -11.36 23.27
N ILE A 29 6.64 -10.12 23.05
CA ILE A 29 5.87 -9.71 21.88
C ILE A 29 6.77 -9.62 20.64
N GLU A 30 8.02 -9.15 20.79
CA GLU A 30 9.03 -9.13 19.72
C GLU A 30 9.30 -10.52 19.08
N ARG A 31 9.01 -11.62 19.78
CA ARG A 31 9.20 -12.98 19.25
C ARG A 31 8.05 -13.51 18.40
N TYR A 32 6.94 -12.78 18.31
CA TYR A 32 5.75 -13.17 17.55
C TYR A 32 5.43 -12.23 16.39
N ILE A 33 6.19 -11.14 16.22
CA ILE A 33 6.15 -10.35 15.00
C ILE A 33 7.07 -11.08 14.01
N PRO A 34 6.56 -11.63 12.89
CA PRO A 34 7.45 -12.15 11.86
C PRO A 34 8.41 -11.02 11.51
N ILE A 35 9.71 -11.27 11.66
CA ILE A 35 10.75 -10.32 11.23
C ILE A 35 10.47 -10.10 9.74
N ILE A 36 9.94 -8.93 9.40
CA ILE A 36 9.66 -8.59 8.02
C ILE A 36 11.04 -8.45 7.38
N GLU A 37 11.40 -9.41 6.53
CA GLU A 37 12.64 -9.33 5.78
C GLU A 37 12.54 -8.15 4.81
N LEU A 38 13.50 -7.23 4.92
CA LEU A 38 13.58 -6.03 4.10
C LEU A 38 14.93 -5.99 3.40
N VAL A 39 14.89 -5.60 2.13
CA VAL A 39 16.05 -5.26 1.32
C VAL A 39 16.00 -3.78 0.99
N TYR A 40 17.15 -3.17 0.71
CA TYR A 40 17.22 -1.75 0.39
C TYR A 40 17.36 -1.53 -1.11
N VAL A 41 16.48 -0.68 -1.67
CA VAL A 41 16.53 -0.24 -3.06
C VAL A 41 16.62 1.27 -3.06
N GLY A 42 17.70 1.83 -3.61
CA GLY A 42 17.93 3.27 -3.61
C GLY A 42 17.98 3.90 -2.21
N GLY A 43 18.33 3.11 -1.18
CA GLY A 43 18.32 3.55 0.21
C GLY A 43 17.00 3.37 0.95
N HIS A 44 15.93 2.90 0.28
CA HIS A 44 14.62 2.68 0.88
C HIS A 44 14.35 1.21 1.21
N PRO A 45 13.71 0.90 2.35
CA PRO A 45 13.35 -0.46 2.71
C PRO A 45 12.18 -0.97 1.84
N VAL A 46 12.32 -2.19 1.33
CA VAL A 46 11.35 -2.85 0.45
C VAL A 46 11.30 -4.34 0.79
N ARG A 47 10.12 -4.97 0.66
CA ARG A 47 10.06 -6.44 0.71
C ARG A 47 10.77 -7.05 -0.50
N PRO A 48 11.52 -8.16 -0.35
CA PRO A 48 12.28 -8.79 -1.43
C PRO A 48 11.48 -9.02 -2.73
N ALA A 49 10.21 -9.45 -2.60
CA ALA A 49 9.33 -9.72 -3.73
C ALA A 49 9.06 -8.50 -4.64
N PHE A 50 9.08 -7.29 -4.08
CA PHE A 50 8.79 -6.05 -4.80
C PHE A 50 10.04 -5.29 -5.22
N ALA A 51 11.22 -5.64 -4.70
CA ALA A 51 12.47 -4.98 -5.02
C ALA A 51 12.76 -4.83 -6.53
N PRO A 52 12.50 -5.86 -7.39
CA PRO A 52 12.67 -5.69 -8.84
C PRO A 52 11.76 -4.61 -9.43
N LEU A 53 10.50 -4.55 -9.00
CA LEU A 53 9.52 -3.59 -9.50
C LEU A 53 9.84 -2.17 -9.01
N VAL A 54 10.21 -2.01 -7.73
CA VAL A 54 10.65 -0.71 -7.19
C VAL A 54 11.86 -0.19 -7.96
N ARG A 55 12.86 -1.03 -8.29
CA ARG A 55 14.00 -0.61 -9.11
C ARG A 55 13.57 -0.08 -10.48
N ARG A 56 12.62 -0.74 -11.14
CA ARG A 56 12.12 -0.29 -12.46
C ARG A 56 11.35 1.02 -12.35
N ILE A 57 10.53 1.17 -11.31
CA ILE A 57 9.82 2.43 -11.05
C ILE A 57 10.82 3.55 -10.82
N PHE A 58 11.83 3.33 -9.97
CA PHE A 58 12.85 4.35 -9.69
C PHE A 58 13.68 4.71 -10.92
N ALA A 59 14.02 3.72 -11.74
CA ALA A 59 14.74 3.96 -12.99
C ALA A 59 13.95 4.84 -13.97
N LYS A 60 12.62 4.72 -13.99
CA LYS A 60 11.76 5.44 -14.94
C LYS A 60 11.27 6.79 -14.43
N HIS A 61 10.90 6.86 -13.15
CA HIS A 61 10.22 8.01 -12.55
C HIS A 61 11.08 8.75 -11.52
N GLY A 62 12.31 8.29 -11.27
CA GLY A 62 13.18 8.79 -10.21
C GLY A 62 12.84 8.20 -8.84
N ASP A 63 13.60 8.60 -7.82
CA ASP A 63 13.34 8.17 -6.44
C ASP A 63 12.06 8.84 -5.88
N ILE A 64 10.94 8.14 -6.05
CA ILE A 64 9.62 8.56 -5.58
C ILE A 64 9.50 8.58 -4.06
N ALA A 65 10.43 7.97 -3.33
CA ALA A 65 10.43 7.93 -1.86
C ALA A 65 11.46 8.91 -1.24
N SER A 66 12.15 9.71 -2.05
CA SER A 66 13.21 10.64 -1.60
C SER A 66 12.77 11.65 -0.53
N LYS A 67 11.47 12.00 -0.47
CA LYS A 67 10.89 12.92 0.50
C LYS A 67 10.32 12.22 1.73
N VAL A 68 10.24 10.90 1.73
CA VAL A 68 9.69 10.13 2.85
C VAL A 68 10.53 10.44 4.09
N PRO A 69 9.94 10.94 5.18
CA PRO A 69 10.70 11.21 6.39
C PRO A 69 11.30 9.90 6.90
N PHE A 70 12.48 9.97 7.50
CA PHE A 70 13.11 8.79 8.10
C PHE A 70 12.18 8.26 9.21
N MET A 71 11.41 7.23 8.87
CA MET A 71 10.45 6.65 9.79
C MET A 71 11.22 5.76 10.77
N ARG A 72 10.86 5.86 12.05
CA ARG A 72 11.32 4.92 13.08
C ARG A 72 10.92 3.46 12.78
N HIS A 73 10.02 3.27 11.82
CA HIS A 73 9.46 2.00 11.38
C HIS A 73 9.65 1.84 9.86
N PRO A 74 10.77 1.24 9.40
CA PRO A 74 11.04 1.04 7.97
C PRO A 74 9.99 0.17 7.26
N GLU A 75 9.25 -0.63 8.01
CA GLU A 75 8.16 -1.48 7.52
C GLU A 75 7.02 -0.64 6.92
N ILE A 76 6.79 0.57 7.43
CA ILE A 76 5.74 1.46 6.91
C ILE A 76 6.11 1.92 5.49
N THR A 77 7.35 2.35 5.26
CA THR A 77 7.82 2.73 3.90
C THR A 77 7.70 1.55 2.94
N ALA A 78 8.07 0.34 3.41
CA ALA A 78 7.97 -0.87 2.59
C ALA A 78 6.52 -1.18 2.20
N VAL A 79 5.55 -1.04 3.11
CA VAL A 79 4.12 -1.23 2.83
C VAL A 79 3.59 -0.19 1.85
N LEU A 80 3.99 1.07 1.97
CA LEU A 80 3.53 2.12 1.04
C LEU A 80 4.09 1.89 -0.38
N LEU A 81 5.36 1.48 -0.49
CA LEU A 81 5.95 1.10 -1.78
C LEU A 81 5.30 -0.16 -2.39
N GLU A 82 4.88 -1.11 -1.54
CA GLU A 82 4.11 -2.29 -1.94
C GLU A 82 2.75 -1.90 -2.52
N VAL A 83 2.01 -0.97 -1.90
CA VAL A 83 0.74 -0.44 -2.45
C VAL A 83 0.94 0.14 -3.86
N ILE A 84 1.99 0.93 -4.07
CA ILE A 84 2.31 1.48 -5.40
C ILE A 84 2.64 0.37 -6.40
N CYS A 85 3.45 -0.60 -5.98
CA CYS A 85 3.80 -1.73 -6.81
C CYS A 85 2.56 -2.52 -7.24
N ASP A 86 1.62 -2.75 -6.33
CA ASP A 86 0.39 -3.49 -6.62
C ASP A 86 -0.49 -2.76 -7.63
N VAL A 87 -0.67 -1.44 -7.49
CA VAL A 87 -1.42 -0.63 -8.47
C VAL A 87 -0.75 -0.71 -9.85
N VAL A 88 0.58 -0.51 -9.92
CA VAL A 88 1.33 -0.60 -11.18
C VAL A 88 1.20 -1.99 -11.80
N LYS A 89 1.34 -3.04 -10.98
CA LYS A 89 1.24 -4.44 -11.41
C LYS A 89 -0.15 -4.73 -11.98
N LYS A 90 -1.22 -4.32 -11.28
CA LYS A 90 -2.60 -4.44 -11.77
C LYS A 90 -2.77 -3.80 -13.14
N ILE A 91 -2.33 -2.54 -13.31
CA ILE A 91 -2.53 -1.84 -14.57
C ILE A 91 -1.78 -2.53 -15.71
N VAL A 92 -0.54 -2.96 -15.50
CA VAL A 92 0.26 -3.47 -16.62
C VAL A 92 0.03 -4.96 -16.93
N GLN A 93 -0.27 -5.79 -15.92
CA GLN A 93 -0.43 -7.23 -16.11
C GLN A 93 -1.85 -7.64 -16.51
N ASN A 94 -2.86 -6.88 -16.10
CA ASN A 94 -4.25 -7.26 -16.36
C ASN A 94 -4.76 -6.73 -17.71
N ASP A 95 -5.85 -7.33 -18.18
CA ASP A 95 -6.51 -6.89 -19.41
C ASP A 95 -7.33 -5.61 -19.17
N PHE A 96 -7.75 -5.02 -20.29
CA PHE A 96 -8.49 -3.78 -20.33
C PHE A 96 -9.74 -3.75 -19.45
N HIS A 97 -10.53 -4.82 -19.44
CA HIS A 97 -11.79 -4.84 -18.70
C HIS A 97 -11.54 -4.97 -17.20
N THR A 98 -10.60 -5.83 -16.81
CA THR A 98 -10.20 -6.02 -15.42
C THR A 98 -9.64 -4.73 -14.81
N VAL A 99 -8.76 -4.01 -15.52
CA VAL A 99 -8.20 -2.74 -15.01
C VAL A 99 -9.28 -1.68 -14.81
N LEU A 100 -10.24 -1.57 -15.72
CA LEU A 100 -11.31 -0.57 -15.59
C LEU A 100 -12.32 -0.92 -14.50
N ALA A 101 -12.51 -2.21 -14.19
CA ALA A 101 -13.34 -2.66 -13.08
C ALA A 101 -12.70 -2.34 -11.73
N ASP A 102 -11.39 -2.55 -11.60
CA ASP A 102 -10.63 -2.30 -10.36
C ASP A 102 -10.21 -0.82 -10.19
N LEU A 103 -10.58 0.07 -11.13
CA LEU A 103 -10.06 1.43 -11.18
C LEU A 103 -10.38 2.23 -9.91
N ASP A 104 -11.59 2.09 -9.36
CA ASP A 104 -11.99 2.84 -8.17
C ASP A 104 -11.13 2.42 -6.95
N ASP A 105 -10.84 1.12 -6.80
CA ASP A 105 -9.95 0.62 -5.75
C ASP A 105 -8.53 1.19 -5.89
N MET A 106 -8.00 1.25 -7.12
CA MET A 106 -6.68 1.82 -7.37
C MET A 106 -6.63 3.32 -7.08
N MET A 107 -7.71 4.06 -7.40
CA MET A 107 -7.83 5.48 -7.10
C MET A 107 -7.97 5.77 -5.59
N VAL A 108 -8.46 4.80 -4.80
CA VAL A 108 -8.47 4.88 -3.33
C VAL A 108 -7.10 4.56 -2.72
N LEU A 109 -6.39 3.58 -3.28
CA LEU A 109 -5.10 3.12 -2.75
C LEU A 109 -3.96 4.11 -3.01
N ALA A 110 -3.96 4.80 -4.15
CA ALA A 110 -2.88 5.74 -4.49
C ALA A 110 -2.73 6.87 -3.45
N PRO A 111 -3.80 7.58 -3.01
CA PRO A 111 -3.71 8.60 -1.95
C PRO A 111 -3.10 8.13 -0.63
N VAL A 112 -3.23 6.83 -0.29
CA VAL A 112 -2.62 6.27 0.93
C VAL A 112 -1.09 6.40 0.90
N ALA A 113 -0.47 6.19 -0.26
CA ALA A 113 0.96 6.37 -0.44
C ALA A 113 1.38 7.84 -0.36
N GLN A 114 0.54 8.74 -0.87
CA GLN A 114 0.78 10.19 -0.80
C GLN A 114 0.79 10.70 0.65
N MET A 115 -0.04 10.14 1.54
CA MET A 115 -0.01 10.45 2.98
C MET A 115 1.36 10.18 3.61
N GLY A 116 2.09 9.19 3.09
CA GLY A 116 3.46 8.89 3.50
C GLY A 116 4.54 9.68 2.76
N GLN A 117 4.17 10.71 2.00
CA GLN A 117 5.06 11.54 1.18
C GLN A 117 5.77 10.81 0.03
N ILE A 118 5.20 9.69 -0.44
CA ILE A 118 5.62 9.10 -1.71
C ILE A 118 5.10 9.96 -2.86
N ASP A 119 5.98 10.30 -3.80
CA ASP A 119 5.62 11.02 -5.02
C ASP A 119 4.91 10.08 -6.00
N ILE A 120 3.59 10.26 -6.09
CA ILE A 120 2.71 9.49 -6.95
C ILE A 120 2.15 10.31 -8.12
N SER A 121 2.63 11.53 -8.33
CA SER A 121 2.06 12.46 -9.32
C SER A 121 1.98 11.87 -10.74
N TRP A 122 2.99 11.09 -11.11
CA TRP A 122 3.02 10.36 -12.37
C TRP A 122 1.94 9.28 -12.45
N LEU A 123 1.63 8.60 -11.34
CA LEU A 123 0.64 7.52 -11.26
C LEU A 123 -0.78 8.08 -11.21
N GLU A 124 -1.01 9.15 -10.44
CA GLU A 124 -2.29 9.87 -10.38
C GLU A 124 -2.74 10.27 -11.78
N LYS A 125 -1.83 10.86 -12.57
CA LYS A 125 -2.09 11.22 -13.96
C LYS A 125 -2.53 10.01 -14.80
N ARG A 126 -1.94 8.82 -14.59
CA ARG A 126 -2.33 7.61 -15.31
C ARG A 126 -3.68 7.07 -14.86
N LEU A 127 -3.99 7.14 -13.58
CA LEU A 127 -5.30 6.75 -13.05
C LEU A 127 -6.40 7.67 -13.59
N GLU A 128 -6.12 8.97 -13.70
CA GLU A 128 -7.04 9.94 -14.28
C GLU A 128 -7.26 9.68 -15.79
N GLU A 129 -6.20 9.37 -16.54
CA GLU A 129 -6.32 8.93 -17.94
C GLU A 129 -7.17 7.65 -18.09
N LEU A 130 -7.05 6.68 -17.18
CA LEU A 130 -7.90 5.47 -17.15
C LEU A 130 -9.36 5.81 -16.84
N TYR A 131 -9.59 6.77 -15.94
CA TYR A 131 -10.93 7.25 -15.61
C TYR A 131 -11.61 7.90 -16.82
N GLU A 132 -10.88 8.72 -17.58
CA GLU A 132 -11.38 9.27 -18.85
C GLU A 132 -11.72 8.17 -19.87
N ILE A 133 -10.86 7.15 -19.98
CA ILE A 133 -11.08 6.00 -20.86
C ILE A 133 -12.37 5.27 -20.48
N ARG A 134 -12.59 5.02 -19.18
CA ARG A 134 -13.84 4.43 -18.68
C ARG A 134 -15.05 5.26 -19.06
N ASN A 135 -14.98 6.58 -18.86
CA ASN A 135 -16.06 7.51 -19.19
C ASN A 135 -16.38 7.55 -20.68
N LEU A 136 -15.36 7.43 -21.55
CA LEU A 136 -15.56 7.32 -23.00
C LEU A 136 -16.39 6.08 -23.36
N ILE A 137 -16.15 4.93 -22.72
CA ILE A 137 -16.89 3.69 -22.97
C ILE A 137 -18.33 3.81 -22.48
N VAL A 138 -18.54 4.38 -21.29
CA VAL A 138 -19.89 4.60 -20.74
C VAL A 138 -20.70 5.50 -21.68
N LYS A 139 -20.10 6.59 -22.18
CA LYS A 139 -20.76 7.47 -23.17
C LYS A 139 -21.02 6.77 -24.51
N ALA A 140 -20.14 5.87 -24.93
CA ALA A 140 -20.29 5.10 -26.16
C ALA A 140 -21.45 4.10 -26.10
N ALA A 141 -21.85 3.65 -24.90
CA ALA A 141 -22.94 2.68 -24.74
C ALA A 141 -24.30 3.20 -25.24
N ALA A 142 -24.48 4.52 -25.28
CA ALA A 142 -25.69 5.17 -25.78
C ALA A 142 -25.63 5.53 -27.29
N LYS A 143 -24.59 5.10 -28.01
CA LYS A 143 -24.38 5.39 -29.43
C LYS A 143 -24.68 4.17 -30.31
N ASP A 144 -24.76 4.38 -31.62
CA ASP A 144 -24.86 3.30 -32.60
C ASP A 144 -23.63 2.37 -32.57
N PHE A 145 -23.76 1.21 -33.21
CA PHE A 145 -22.76 0.15 -33.18
C PHE A 145 -21.39 0.59 -33.75
N ASP A 146 -21.39 1.38 -34.81
CA ASP A 146 -20.16 1.83 -35.47
C ASP A 146 -19.42 2.84 -34.59
N ALA A 147 -20.15 3.82 -34.04
CA ALA A 147 -19.61 4.78 -33.09
C ALA A 147 -19.08 4.08 -31.83
N LYS A 148 -19.80 3.08 -31.31
CA LYS A 148 -19.37 2.28 -30.15
C LYS A 148 -18.08 1.51 -30.44
N ASN A 149 -17.97 0.83 -31.58
CA ASN A 149 -16.77 0.08 -31.96
C ASN A 149 -15.56 1.00 -32.16
N LYS A 150 -15.76 2.16 -32.81
CA LYS A 150 -14.71 3.17 -32.99
C LYS A 150 -14.20 3.69 -31.65
N MET A 151 -15.11 4.02 -30.73
CA MET A 151 -14.73 4.48 -29.38
C MET A 151 -14.03 3.40 -28.58
N MET A 152 -14.49 2.14 -28.65
CA MET A 152 -13.84 1.00 -28.01
C MET A 152 -12.41 0.80 -28.52
N MET A 153 -12.19 0.89 -29.84
CA MET A 153 -10.84 0.81 -30.41
C MET A 153 -9.93 1.94 -29.93
N MET A 154 -10.42 3.18 -29.89
CA MET A 154 -9.68 4.33 -29.35
C MET A 154 -9.37 4.15 -27.85
N ALA A 155 -10.33 3.67 -27.07
CA ALA A 155 -10.18 3.40 -25.64
C ALA A 155 -9.10 2.35 -25.38
N LYS A 156 -9.14 1.21 -26.09
CA LYS A 156 -8.13 0.16 -26.00
C LYS A 156 -6.73 0.64 -26.43
N LYS A 157 -6.66 1.48 -27.48
CA LYS A 157 -5.39 2.10 -27.91
C LYS A 157 -4.82 3.01 -26.84
N ARG A 158 -5.63 3.90 -26.25
CA ARG A 158 -5.22 4.79 -25.15
C ARG A 158 -4.78 3.99 -23.92
N PHE A 159 -5.52 2.94 -23.55
CA PHE A 159 -5.15 2.05 -22.46
C PHE A 159 -3.77 1.41 -22.66
N LYS A 160 -3.49 0.89 -23.87
CA LYS A 160 -2.16 0.32 -24.17
C LYS A 160 -1.05 1.37 -24.08
N ALA A 161 -1.33 2.63 -24.42
CA ALA A 161 -0.39 3.73 -24.21
C ALA A 161 -0.15 3.98 -22.71
N VAL A 162 -1.19 3.95 -21.86
CA VAL A 162 -1.06 4.04 -20.40
C VAL A 162 -0.17 2.91 -19.87
N GLN A 163 -0.44 1.65 -20.23
CA GLN A 163 0.37 0.50 -19.79
C GLN A 163 1.87 0.68 -20.12
N ARG A 164 2.19 1.07 -21.37
CA ARG A 164 3.57 1.31 -21.81
C ARG A 164 4.23 2.51 -21.12
N SER A 165 3.43 3.48 -20.68
CA SER A 165 3.95 4.66 -19.98
C SER A 165 4.35 4.38 -18.53
N LEU A 166 3.87 3.28 -17.92
CA LEU A 166 4.11 2.98 -16.51
C LEU A 166 5.48 2.37 -16.24
N LEU A 167 5.97 1.49 -17.12
CA LEU A 167 7.30 0.86 -17.02
C LEU A 167 7.91 0.71 -18.42
N ASP A 168 9.23 0.71 -18.52
CA ASP A 168 9.93 0.41 -19.78
C ASP A 168 10.12 -1.12 -19.91
N GLY A 169 9.82 -1.68 -21.09
CA GLY A 169 10.03 -3.10 -21.43
C GLY A 169 8.92 -4.08 -21.00
N GLU A 170 8.86 -5.23 -21.70
CA GLU A 170 7.86 -6.30 -21.50
C GLU A 170 7.90 -6.90 -20.08
N PHE A 171 6.76 -7.51 -19.70
CA PHE A 171 6.55 -8.25 -18.46
C PHE A 171 6.71 -9.74 -18.70
#